data_AF-T1A8B8-F1
#
_entry.id   AF-T1A8B8-F1
#
_cell.length_a   1.000
_cell.length_b   1.000
_cell.length_c   1.000
_cell.angle_alpha   90.00
_cell.angle_beta   90.00
_cell.angle_gamma   90.00
#
_symmetry.space_group_name_H-M   'P 1'
#
loop_
_entity.id
_entity.type
_entity.pdbx_description
1 polymer ?
#
loop_
_entity_poly.entity_id
_entity_poly.type
_entity_poly.pdbx_seq_one_letter_code
_entity_poly.pdbx_strand_id
1 'polypeptide(L)'
;MQPRDDLQRILEEVLRGQLQPGDIVAISEKIVAISQGRSFPISDVHPRPLATFLTRFVHKTEHGIGLGIPETMELAIREVGAPRILFASAAAAIGRLFGRKGVFYEVLGTRASAIDGPTSGTIPPYNGHAKMAPENPQGVAQELAHALGEGIGVAI
;
A
#
# COMPACT_ATOMS: atom_id res chain seq x y z
N MET A 1 16.76 3.32 -1.84
CA MET A 1 15.55 3.84 -1.19
C MET A 1 15.44 3.29 0.21
N GLN A 2 15.48 4.18 1.18
CA GLN A 2 15.16 4.02 2.59
C GLN A 2 13.90 4.85 2.91
N PRO A 3 13.22 4.58 4.03
CA PRO A 3 12.14 5.45 4.49
C PRO A 3 12.61 6.90 4.61
N ARG A 4 11.81 7.85 4.08
CA ARG A 4 12.07 9.30 4.06
C ARG A 4 13.21 9.77 3.15
N ASP A 5 13.75 8.90 2.31
CA ASP A 5 14.57 9.35 1.18
C ASP A 5 13.74 10.27 0.27
N ASP A 6 14.36 11.35 -0.20
CA ASP A 6 13.75 12.27 -1.16
C ASP A 6 13.74 11.64 -2.55
N LEU A 7 12.58 11.09 -2.93
CA LEU A 7 12.40 10.44 -4.22
C LEU A 7 12.64 11.41 -5.39
N GLN A 8 12.21 12.66 -5.26
CA GLN A 8 12.38 13.66 -6.31
C GLN A 8 13.87 13.91 -6.55
N ARG A 9 14.61 14.21 -5.48
CA ARG A 9 16.06 14.46 -5.57
C ARG A 9 16.81 13.27 -6.18
N ILE A 10 16.48 12.05 -5.77
CA ILE A 10 17.13 10.84 -6.31
C ILE A 10 16.86 10.73 -7.82
N LEU A 11 15.64 10.98 -8.27
CA LEU A 11 15.31 10.91 -9.70
C LEU A 11 16.00 12.02 -10.49
N GLU A 12 16.02 13.25 -9.98
CA GLU A 12 16.75 14.37 -10.61
C GLU A 12 18.26 14.10 -10.72
N GLU A 13 18.85 13.44 -9.72
CA GLU A 13 20.27 13.05 -9.74
C GLU A 13 20.52 11.91 -10.74
N VAL A 14 19.70 10.86 -10.72
CA VAL A 14 19.88 9.65 -11.54
C VAL A 14 19.54 9.89 -13.00
N LEU A 15 18.54 10.72 -13.31
CA LEU A 15 18.05 10.96 -14.67
C LEU A 15 18.62 12.23 -15.31
N ARG A 16 19.54 12.93 -14.62
CA ARG A 16 20.13 14.18 -15.09
C ARG A 16 20.72 14.02 -16.50
N GLY A 17 20.24 14.85 -17.43
CA GLY A 17 20.73 14.89 -18.81
C GLY A 17 20.35 13.69 -19.67
N GLN A 18 19.44 12.82 -19.20
CA GLN A 18 19.00 11.62 -19.93
C GLN A 18 17.59 11.76 -20.52
N LEU A 19 16.80 12.72 -20.05
CA LEU A 19 15.39 12.87 -20.44
C LEU A 19 15.21 13.84 -21.62
N GLN A 20 14.25 13.52 -22.48
CA GLN A 20 13.79 14.34 -23.60
C GLN A 20 12.28 14.56 -23.53
N PRO A 21 11.75 15.68 -24.07
CA PRO A 21 10.31 15.90 -24.14
C PRO A 21 9.59 14.74 -24.83
N GLY A 22 8.55 14.22 -24.19
CA GLY A 22 7.81 13.03 -24.63
C GLY A 22 8.18 11.75 -23.90
N ASP A 23 9.25 11.72 -23.12
CA ASP A 23 9.62 10.56 -22.30
C ASP A 23 8.62 10.32 -21.16
N ILE A 24 8.47 9.05 -20.78
CA ILE A 24 7.65 8.63 -19.62
C ILE A 24 8.53 7.86 -18.64
N VAL A 25 8.65 8.39 -17.43
CA VAL A 25 9.33 7.71 -16.31
C VAL A 25 8.31 6.88 -15.54
N ALA A 26 8.44 5.56 -15.59
CA ALA A 26 7.61 4.63 -14.84
C ALA A 26 8.28 4.24 -13.51
N ILE A 27 7.58 4.45 -12.40
CA ILE A 27 8.08 4.22 -11.04
C ILE A 27 7.13 3.27 -10.33
N SER A 28 7.61 2.18 -9.72
CA SER A 28 6.70 1.30 -9.00
C SER A 28 6.06 1.98 -7.78
N GLU A 29 4.77 1.77 -7.54
CA GLU A 29 4.07 2.15 -6.31
C GLU A 29 4.83 1.78 -5.02
N LYS A 30 5.54 0.64 -5.01
CA LYS A 30 6.31 0.18 -3.85
C LYS A 30 7.41 1.16 -3.43
N ILE A 31 8.10 1.79 -4.38
CA ILE A 31 9.17 2.76 -4.10
C ILE A 31 8.58 4.05 -3.55
N VAL A 32 7.43 4.47 -4.08
CA VAL A 32 6.69 5.65 -3.60
C VAL A 32 6.16 5.43 -2.19
N ALA A 33 5.61 4.25 -1.90
CA ALA A 33 5.18 3.92 -0.54
C ALA A 33 6.36 3.93 0.45
N ILE A 34 7.53 3.40 0.06
CA ILE A 34 8.72 3.41 0.90
C ILE A 34 9.20 4.85 1.16
N SER A 35 9.25 5.71 0.13
CA SER A 35 9.68 7.11 0.30
C SER A 35 8.78 7.87 1.27
N GLN A 36 7.47 7.61 1.23
CA GLN A 36 6.46 8.16 2.14
C GLN A 36 6.49 7.55 3.56
N GLY A 37 7.39 6.60 3.84
CA GLY A 37 7.48 5.93 5.13
C GLY A 37 6.33 4.95 5.40
N ARG A 38 5.71 4.40 4.34
CA ARG A 38 4.53 3.53 4.39
C ARG A 38 4.88 2.04 4.26
N SER A 39 6.10 1.69 4.65
CA SER A 39 6.64 0.32 4.70
C SER A 39 7.18 0.05 6.10
N PHE A 40 6.61 -0.94 6.78
CA PHE A 40 6.83 -1.20 8.21
C PHE A 40 7.40 -2.60 8.40
N PRO A 41 8.53 -2.75 9.11
CA PRO A 41 8.94 -4.07 9.61
C PRO A 41 7.82 -4.66 10.45
N ILE A 42 7.47 -5.93 10.24
CA ILE A 42 6.40 -6.59 11.00
C ILE A 42 6.66 -6.55 12.51
N SER A 43 7.92 -6.65 12.92
CA SER A 43 8.35 -6.53 14.32
C SER A 43 7.92 -5.22 14.99
N ASP A 44 7.70 -4.16 14.22
CA ASP A 44 7.42 -2.82 14.73
C ASP A 44 5.91 -2.54 14.75
N VAL A 45 5.12 -3.39 14.08
CA VAL A 45 3.66 -3.27 14.04
C VAL A 45 3.06 -4.01 15.23
N HIS A 46 2.58 -3.25 16.20
CA HIS A 46 1.94 -3.78 17.41
C HIS A 46 0.42 -3.81 17.23
N PRO A 47 -0.20 -4.98 17.02
CA PRO A 47 -1.63 -5.08 16.74
C PRO A 47 -2.46 -4.89 18.01
N ARG A 48 -3.53 -4.10 17.92
CA ARG A 48 -4.50 -4.00 19.01
C ARG A 48 -5.38 -5.27 19.08
N PRO A 49 -6.04 -5.57 20.21
CA PRO A 49 -6.91 -6.74 20.34
C PRO A 49 -7.98 -6.86 19.25
N LEU A 50 -8.52 -5.72 18.81
CA LEU A 50 -9.47 -5.67 17.70
C LEU A 50 -8.87 -6.21 16.39
N ALA A 51 -7.63 -5.86 16.06
CA ALA A 51 -6.96 -6.35 14.85
C ALA A 51 -6.81 -7.87 14.90
N THR A 52 -6.33 -8.40 16.04
CA THR A 52 -6.18 -9.85 16.28
C THR A 52 -7.51 -10.59 16.22
N PHE A 53 -8.59 -9.99 16.73
CA PHE A 53 -9.92 -10.58 16.66
C PHE A 53 -10.43 -10.65 15.22
N LEU A 54 -10.31 -9.56 14.46
CA LEU A 54 -10.86 -9.43 13.12
C LEU A 54 -10.17 -10.33 12.08
N THR A 55 -8.87 -10.60 12.24
CA THR A 55 -8.11 -11.43 11.29
C THR A 55 -8.59 -12.86 11.21
N ARG A 56 -9.23 -13.36 12.28
CA ARG A 56 -9.85 -14.69 12.31
C ARG A 56 -10.98 -14.86 11.28
N PHE A 57 -11.54 -13.75 10.80
CA PHE A 57 -12.64 -13.74 9.84
C PHE A 57 -12.18 -13.43 8.40
N VAL A 58 -10.90 -13.10 8.20
CA VAL A 58 -10.33 -12.84 6.87
C VAL A 58 -10.01 -14.17 6.20
N HIS A 59 -10.51 -14.35 4.98
CA HIS A 59 -10.18 -15.52 4.17
C HIS A 59 -8.76 -15.40 3.65
N LYS A 60 -7.90 -16.36 4.00
CA LYS A 60 -6.53 -16.43 3.49
C LYS A 60 -6.56 -16.99 2.06
N THR A 61 -5.93 -16.28 1.13
CA THR A 61 -5.80 -16.74 -0.26
C THR A 61 -4.36 -17.19 -0.50
N GLU A 62 -4.16 -18.03 -1.52
CA GLU A 62 -2.80 -18.49 -1.87
C GLU A 62 -1.92 -17.39 -2.48
N HIS A 63 -2.53 -16.30 -2.95
CA HIS A 63 -1.86 -15.25 -3.73
C HIS A 63 -1.35 -14.07 -2.89
N GLY A 64 -1.42 -14.13 -1.56
CA GLY A 64 -0.87 -13.09 -0.67
C GLY A 64 -1.43 -13.13 0.74
N ILE A 65 -0.71 -12.52 1.69
CA ILE A 65 -1.15 -12.42 3.08
C ILE A 65 -2.32 -11.44 3.18
N GLY A 66 -2.26 -10.31 2.47
CA GLY A 66 -3.26 -9.23 2.56
C GLY A 66 -3.52 -8.86 4.02
N LEU A 67 -4.79 -8.76 4.42
CA LEU A 67 -5.20 -8.51 5.81
C LEU A 67 -5.28 -9.78 6.69
N GLY A 68 -4.62 -10.86 6.28
CA GLY A 68 -4.71 -12.19 6.88
C GLY A 68 -3.89 -12.40 8.15
N ILE A 69 -3.14 -11.39 8.62
CA ILE A 69 -2.38 -11.40 9.88
C ILE A 69 -2.70 -10.16 10.73
N PRO A 70 -2.58 -10.24 12.08
CA PRO A 70 -2.86 -9.13 12.99
C PRO A 70 -2.20 -7.80 12.60
N GLU A 71 -0.97 -7.84 12.13
CA GLU A 71 -0.18 -6.67 11.80
C GLU A 71 -0.75 -5.93 10.58
N THR A 72 -1.06 -6.64 9.50
CA THR A 72 -1.65 -6.01 8.31
C THR A 72 -3.06 -5.50 8.57
N MET A 73 -3.84 -6.19 9.42
CA MET A 73 -5.14 -5.68 9.89
C MET A 73 -4.99 -4.42 10.75
N GLU A 74 -3.97 -4.35 11.62
CA GLU A 74 -3.67 -3.14 12.39
C GLU A 74 -3.32 -1.97 11.47
N LEU A 75 -2.52 -2.20 10.42
CA LEU A 75 -2.25 -1.17 9.41
C LEU A 75 -3.52 -0.74 8.67
N ALA A 76 -4.43 -1.65 8.35
CA ALA A 76 -5.73 -1.30 7.77
C ALA A 76 -6.59 -0.45 8.73
N ILE A 77 -6.61 -0.79 10.02
CA ILE A 77 -7.29 0.01 11.04
C ILE A 77 -6.67 1.41 11.15
N ARG A 78 -5.34 1.54 11.04
CA ARG A 78 -4.66 2.85 11.03
C ARG A 78 -4.99 3.65 9.78
N GLU A 79 -5.08 2.99 8.63
CA GLU A 79 -5.32 3.64 7.32
C GLU A 79 -6.74 4.18 7.19
N VAL A 80 -7.76 3.40 7.59
CA VAL A 80 -9.17 3.79 7.35
C VAL A 80 -10.04 3.88 8.60
N GLY A 81 -9.48 3.59 9.77
CA GLY A 81 -10.17 3.63 11.05
C GLY A 81 -10.95 2.36 11.38
N ALA A 82 -11.06 2.07 12.68
CA ALA A 82 -11.82 0.94 13.20
C ALA A 82 -13.32 0.95 12.80
N PRO A 83 -14.03 2.09 12.78
CA PRO A 83 -15.45 2.10 12.39
C PRO A 83 -15.68 1.59 10.96
N ARG A 84 -14.82 1.96 10.01
CA ARG A 84 -14.93 1.50 8.62
C ARG A 84 -14.66 0.01 8.50
N ILE A 85 -13.65 -0.49 9.21
CA ILE A 85 -13.32 -1.91 9.24
C ILE A 85 -14.49 -2.73 9.78
N LEU A 86 -15.08 -2.30 10.91
CA LEU A 86 -16.25 -2.95 11.51
C LEU A 86 -17.46 -2.94 10.58
N PHE A 87 -17.72 -1.82 9.93
CA PHE A 87 -18.79 -1.71 8.93
C PHE A 87 -18.56 -2.66 7.74
N ALA A 88 -17.33 -2.71 7.21
CA ALA A 88 -16.95 -3.64 6.15
C ALA A 88 -17.12 -5.11 6.60
N SER A 89 -16.73 -5.45 7.83
CA SER A 89 -16.93 -6.78 8.40
C SER A 89 -18.41 -7.14 8.53
N ALA A 90 -19.24 -6.22 9.01
CA ALA A 90 -20.69 -6.42 9.12
C ALA A 90 -21.34 -6.60 7.74
N ALA A 91 -21.00 -5.74 6.78
CA ALA A 91 -21.48 -5.86 5.40
C ALA A 91 -21.08 -7.19 4.75
N ALA A 92 -19.85 -7.66 5.02
CA ALA A 92 -19.38 -8.96 4.54
C ALA A 92 -20.14 -10.13 5.17
N ALA A 93 -20.45 -10.06 6.47
CA ALA A 93 -21.25 -11.07 7.14
C ALA A 93 -22.66 -11.17 6.54
N ILE A 94 -23.30 -10.03 6.28
CA ILE A 94 -24.60 -9.97 5.60
C ILE A 94 -24.48 -10.50 4.16
N GLY A 95 -23.49 -10.04 3.40
CA GLY A 95 -23.27 -10.49 2.02
C GLY A 95 -23.10 -12.00 1.90
N ARG A 96 -22.46 -12.63 2.89
CA ARG A 96 -22.29 -14.08 2.94
C ARG A 96 -23.61 -14.84 3.06
N LEU A 97 -24.61 -14.29 3.76
CA LEU A 97 -25.96 -14.87 3.83
C LEU A 97 -26.64 -14.92 2.45
N PHE A 98 -26.26 -14.02 1.54
CA PHE A 98 -26.73 -13.97 0.16
C PHE A 98 -25.74 -14.60 -0.84
N GLY A 99 -24.73 -15.35 -0.36
CA GLY A 99 -23.74 -16.00 -1.23
C GLY A 99 -22.72 -15.06 -1.89
N ARG A 100 -22.69 -13.77 -1.53
CA ARG A 100 -21.72 -12.80 -2.08
C ARG A 100 -20.39 -12.90 -1.34
N LYS A 101 -19.31 -13.07 -2.10
CA LYS A 101 -17.92 -13.02 -1.61
C LYS A 101 -17.30 -11.67 -1.97
N GLY A 102 -16.29 -11.23 -1.22
CA GLY A 102 -15.54 -10.00 -1.54
C GLY A 102 -16.13 -8.68 -1.03
N VAL A 103 -17.37 -8.68 -0.52
CA VAL A 103 -18.06 -7.48 0.01
C VAL A 103 -17.23 -6.70 1.04
N PHE A 104 -16.43 -7.40 1.84
CA PHE A 104 -15.50 -6.76 2.78
C PHE A 104 -14.58 -5.75 2.06
N TYR A 105 -13.91 -6.19 0.99
CA TYR A 105 -12.94 -5.37 0.26
C TYR A 105 -13.63 -4.28 -0.59
N GLU A 106 -14.83 -4.55 -1.10
CA GLU A 106 -15.64 -3.54 -1.81
C GLU A 106 -15.92 -2.32 -0.90
N VAL A 107 -16.32 -2.57 0.35
CA VAL A 107 -16.63 -1.51 1.32
C VAL A 107 -15.36 -0.86 1.89
N LEU A 108 -14.34 -1.67 2.12
CA LEU A 108 -13.07 -1.22 2.68
C LEU A 108 -12.40 -0.16 1.79
N GLY A 109 -12.49 -0.32 0.47
CA GLY A 109 -11.92 0.58 -0.51
C GLY A 109 -10.48 0.23 -0.89
N THR A 110 -10.03 0.79 -2.00
CA THR A 110 -8.81 0.40 -2.71
C THR A 110 -7.53 0.56 -1.88
N ARG A 111 -7.40 1.65 -1.11
CA ARG A 111 -6.20 1.94 -0.31
C ARG A 111 -5.93 0.87 0.76
N ALA A 112 -6.94 0.54 1.57
CA ALA A 112 -6.77 -0.46 2.61
C ALA A 112 -6.78 -1.90 2.06
N SER A 113 -7.42 -2.15 0.91
CA SER A 113 -7.31 -3.46 0.23
C SER A 113 -5.93 -3.71 -0.38
N ALA A 114 -5.17 -2.64 -0.69
CA ALA A 114 -3.83 -2.72 -1.25
C ALA A 114 -2.74 -2.89 -0.18
N ILE A 115 -3.11 -2.99 1.10
CA ILE A 115 -2.16 -3.33 2.16
C ILE A 115 -1.73 -4.79 2.01
N ASP A 116 -0.42 -5.01 2.00
CA ASP A 116 0.17 -6.33 1.85
C ASP A 116 1.17 -6.64 2.97
N GLY A 117 1.35 -7.93 3.24
CA GLY A 117 2.24 -8.44 4.28
C GLY A 117 3.60 -8.88 3.75
N PRO A 118 4.43 -9.48 4.64
CA PRO A 118 5.68 -10.11 4.27
C PRO A 118 5.54 -11.08 3.09
N THR A 119 6.44 -10.96 2.13
CA THR A 119 6.44 -11.81 0.94
C THR A 119 7.85 -12.32 0.68
N SER A 120 8.03 -13.64 0.66
CA SER A 120 9.33 -14.31 0.51
C SER A 120 10.08 -13.92 -0.77
N GLY A 121 9.35 -13.62 -1.85
CA GLY A 121 9.92 -13.19 -3.14
C GLY A 121 10.30 -11.69 -3.23
N THR A 122 10.13 -10.91 -2.17
CA THR A 122 10.55 -9.50 -2.14
C THR A 122 12.03 -9.38 -1.75
N ILE A 123 12.72 -8.34 -2.23
CA ILE A 123 14.13 -8.09 -1.90
C ILE A 123 14.29 -7.76 -0.39
N PRO A 124 15.20 -8.40 0.35
CA PRO A 124 15.50 -8.06 1.75
C PRO A 124 15.98 -6.61 1.94
N PRO A 125 15.67 -5.95 3.08
CA PRO A 125 14.89 -6.45 4.23
C PRO A 125 13.36 -6.41 4.00
N TYR A 126 12.91 -5.89 2.87
CA TYR A 126 11.50 -5.62 2.60
C TYR A 126 10.61 -6.86 2.42
N ASN A 127 11.19 -8.07 2.39
CA ASN A 127 10.46 -9.32 2.50
C ASN A 127 9.83 -9.54 3.88
N GLY A 128 10.37 -8.93 4.93
CA GLY A 128 9.81 -8.97 6.29
C GLY A 128 8.89 -7.80 6.64
N HIS A 129 8.52 -6.97 5.65
CA HIS A 129 7.74 -5.75 5.87
C HIS A 129 6.28 -5.93 5.44
N ALA A 130 5.37 -5.25 6.14
CA ALA A 130 4.05 -4.93 5.62
C ALA A 130 4.03 -3.52 5.03
N LYS A 131 3.26 -3.32 3.97
CA LYS A 131 3.28 -2.09 3.16
C LYS A 131 1.88 -1.60 2.92
N MET A 132 1.68 -0.29 3.03
CA MET A 132 0.47 0.37 2.59
C MET A 132 0.65 0.90 1.17
N ALA A 133 -0.46 1.09 0.44
CA ALA A 133 -0.42 1.80 -0.84
C ALA A 133 0.06 3.26 -0.67
N PRO A 134 0.64 3.89 -1.70
CA PRO A 134 0.93 5.31 -1.70
C PRO A 134 -0.30 6.16 -1.36
N GLU A 135 -0.10 7.26 -0.63
CA GLU A 135 -1.23 8.08 -0.16
C GLU A 135 -1.93 8.85 -1.29
N ASN A 136 -1.16 9.33 -2.27
CA ASN A 136 -1.64 10.05 -3.45
C ASN A 136 -0.72 9.80 -4.65
N PRO A 137 -0.74 8.59 -5.26
CA PRO A 137 0.17 8.25 -6.34
C PRO A 137 0.02 9.20 -7.54
N GLN A 138 -1.20 9.64 -7.85
CA GLN A 138 -1.44 10.57 -8.96
C GLN A 138 -0.80 11.94 -8.71
N GLY A 139 -0.93 12.48 -7.50
CA GLY A 139 -0.29 13.74 -7.12
C GLY A 139 1.23 13.63 -7.13
N VAL A 140 1.79 12.54 -6.58
CA VAL A 140 3.24 12.29 -6.64
C VAL A 140 3.72 12.22 -8.09
N ALA A 141 3.00 11.56 -8.98
CA ALA A 141 3.36 11.50 -10.40
C ALA A 141 3.39 12.91 -11.02
N GLN A 142 2.39 13.74 -10.74
CA GLN A 142 2.33 15.12 -11.23
C GLN A 142 3.47 15.99 -10.69
N GLU A 143 3.76 15.90 -9.39
CA GLU A 143 4.86 16.63 -8.74
C GLU A 143 6.21 16.23 -9.32
N LEU A 144 6.45 14.93 -9.50
CA LEU A 144 7.69 14.42 -10.10
C LEU A 144 7.82 14.80 -11.57
N ALA A 145 6.74 14.74 -12.35
CA ALA A 145 6.75 15.19 -13.74
C ALA A 145 7.15 16.65 -13.86
N HIS A 146 6.57 17.51 -13.02
CA HIS A 146 6.91 18.93 -12.96
C HIS A 146 8.38 19.17 -12.56
N ALA A 147 8.90 18.39 -11.61
CA ALA A 147 10.29 18.49 -11.16
C ALA A 147 11.31 18.04 -12.24
N LEU A 148 10.98 17.01 -13.01
CA LEU A 148 11.88 16.44 -14.02
C LEU A 148 11.97 17.26 -15.32
N GLY A 149 10.96 18.09 -15.60
CA GLY A 149 11.00 19.08 -16.68
C GLY A 149 9.74 19.09 -17.56
N GLU A 150 9.60 20.14 -18.37
CA GLU A 150 8.47 20.28 -19.28
C GLU A 150 8.43 19.15 -20.33
N GLY A 151 7.23 18.62 -20.56
CA GLY A 151 7.01 17.55 -21.54
C GLY A 151 7.43 16.15 -21.05
N ILE A 152 7.86 16.00 -19.79
CA ILE A 152 8.12 14.70 -19.17
C ILE A 152 6.85 14.15 -18.52
N GLY A 153 6.51 12.91 -18.82
CA GLY A 153 5.45 12.16 -18.14
C GLY A 153 6.01 11.33 -17.00
N VAL A 154 5.23 11.15 -15.93
CA VAL A 154 5.53 10.18 -14.86
C VAL A 154 4.31 9.30 -14.64
N ALA A 155 4.55 7.99 -14.53
CA ALA A 155 3.55 6.99 -14.19
C ALA A 155 3.99 6.23 -12.94
N ILE A 156 3.05 6.00 -12.02
CA ILE A 156 3.26 5.28 -10.75
C ILE A 156 2.40 4.02 -10.71
#